data_AF-A0A482WBX5-F1
#
_entry.id   AF-A0A482WBX5-F1
#
_cell.length_a   1.000
_cell.length_b   1.000
_cell.length_c   1.000
_cell.angle_alpha   90.00
_cell.angle_beta   90.00
_cell.angle_gamma   90.00
#
_symmetry.space_group_name_H-M   'P 1'
#
loop_
_entity.id
_entity.type
_entity.pdbx_description
1 polymer ?
#
loop_
_entity_poly.entity_id
_entity_poly.type
_entity_poly.pdbx_seq_one_letter_code
_entity_poly.pdbx_strand_id
1 'polypeptide(L)'
;MVKNTLIFIPDTLQTNKSGYLEGVHKLHNECEAFYITNNTLVKETADIIGYVSSDAAKIKIKDFKGVHLDNLTNRVTIINNSSADLVKIVYDYEAFRKCDGLNSENQYGVHFKFLMDRLRRGHQNKVENGRRNLVLRLIGAIIAVLDCFLSIFNRVKSVWGYSATITHFCDNLTSCKWCLSEAAREKRVTPKIGNFILAKFVDLALGIFLLRLFIENEEVIVRFIEDIRETIIHNFRDLLTYLMGSPIGLKLNHAFNKSLGTFFFYHISLWRIFLVTAQPAVKEYFKFLVLPGAFGFSYQVAMVSDLISIATFHVYCIYVYAARLIYLQLKGLLSLWRLFIGRKYNPLRVRVDSHQYSQHQLFIGTLGFTVLLFLLPTTTMYYTVFVIFRLAIMIVEEILIRIRYFLHCLPIYVLILWLIKSPYMTGSICLKYKRSKDGVATFQAHLKMLPLTSSIAKSAPQTIKTNAGLSWGKIFTGVLL
;
A
#
# COMPACT_ATOMS: atom_id res chain seq x y z
N MET A 1 -3.18 29.12 40.93
CA MET A 1 -3.13 28.05 41.93
C MET A 1 -3.09 26.72 41.19
N VAL A 2 -1.98 25.98 41.27
CA VAL A 2 -1.90 24.60 40.77
C VAL A 2 -2.79 23.75 41.67
N LYS A 3 -3.84 23.14 41.11
CA LYS A 3 -4.83 22.39 41.92
C LYS A 3 -4.36 20.97 42.24
N ASN A 4 -3.71 20.29 41.29
CA ASN A 4 -3.38 18.87 41.41
C ASN A 4 -1.92 18.59 41.06
N THR A 5 -1.27 17.72 41.85
CA THR A 5 0.08 17.23 41.57
C THR A 5 0.06 15.76 41.20
N LEU A 6 0.57 15.43 40.01
CA LEU A 6 0.67 14.07 39.48
C LEU A 6 2.09 13.52 39.63
N ILE A 7 2.22 12.35 40.22
CA ILE A 7 3.53 11.67 40.37
C ILE A 7 3.48 10.33 39.64
N PHE A 8 4.28 10.20 38.59
CA PHE A 8 4.41 8.96 37.81
C PHE A 8 5.57 8.13 38.34
N ILE A 9 5.28 6.94 38.84
CA ILE A 9 6.24 6.04 39.49
C ILE A 9 6.27 4.71 38.72
N PRO A 10 7.47 4.18 38.35
CA PRO A 10 7.55 2.86 37.75
C PRO A 10 7.21 1.78 38.77
N ASP A 11 6.46 0.78 38.33
CA ASP A 11 6.06 -0.39 39.13
C ASP A 11 7.24 -1.24 39.64
N THR A 12 8.34 -1.24 38.88
CA THR A 12 9.58 -1.99 39.16
C THR A 12 10.60 -1.22 39.99
N LEU A 13 10.25 -0.04 40.53
CA LEU A 13 11.15 0.76 41.34
C LEU A 13 11.56 0.03 42.61
N GLN A 14 12.87 -0.16 42.83
CA GLN A 14 13.39 -0.73 44.07
C GLN A 14 13.34 0.32 45.20
N THR A 15 12.31 0.28 46.04
CA THR A 15 12.15 1.23 47.15
C THR A 15 13.03 0.89 48.36
N ASN A 16 13.47 -0.38 48.49
CA ASN A 16 14.20 -0.90 49.66
C ASN A 16 15.59 -0.27 49.91
N LYS A 17 16.14 0.47 48.94
CA LYS A 17 17.47 1.08 49.02
C LYS A 17 17.35 2.61 49.06
N SER A 18 18.27 3.28 49.73
CA SER A 18 18.37 4.74 49.67
C SER A 18 19.17 5.19 48.44
N GLY A 19 18.72 6.26 47.80
CA GLY A 19 19.36 6.81 46.59
C GLY A 19 18.53 7.90 45.92
N TYR A 20 19.05 8.47 44.82
CA TYR A 20 18.40 9.56 44.09
C TYR A 20 17.47 9.03 43.00
N LEU A 21 16.36 9.76 42.80
CA LEU A 21 15.37 9.53 41.75
C LEU A 21 15.69 10.40 40.53
N GLU A 22 15.81 9.75 39.38
CA GLU A 22 16.08 10.41 38.09
C GLU A 22 14.79 10.66 37.30
N GLY A 23 14.67 11.85 36.71
CA GLY A 23 13.71 12.11 35.63
C GLY A 23 13.36 13.59 35.44
N VAL A 24 12.12 13.88 35.05
CA VAL A 24 11.73 15.23 34.61
C VAL A 24 10.52 15.79 35.36
N HIS A 25 10.60 17.06 35.75
CA HIS A 25 9.48 17.87 36.24
C HIS A 25 8.92 18.75 35.11
N LYS A 26 7.59 18.78 34.90
CA LYS A 26 6.96 19.64 33.89
C LYS A 26 5.57 20.13 34.30
N LEU A 27 5.31 21.42 34.06
CA LEU A 27 4.00 22.05 34.25
C LEU A 27 3.17 21.94 32.95
N HIS A 28 1.91 21.48 33.03
CA HIS A 28 0.95 21.52 31.92
C HIS A 28 -0.34 22.21 32.38
N ASN A 29 -0.69 23.35 31.76
CA ASN A 29 -1.97 24.06 31.84
C ASN A 29 -2.78 23.84 33.15
N GLU A 30 -2.16 24.04 34.33
CA GLU A 30 -2.71 23.92 35.71
C GLU A 30 -2.40 22.65 36.54
N CYS A 31 -1.72 21.64 35.98
CA CYS A 31 -1.23 20.44 36.68
C CYS A 31 0.30 20.40 36.74
N GLU A 32 0.85 20.09 37.92
CA GLU A 32 2.28 19.85 38.12
C GLU A 32 2.55 18.34 38.03
N ALA A 33 3.44 17.91 37.12
CA ALA A 33 3.71 16.49 36.90
C ALA A 33 5.19 16.16 37.10
N PHE A 34 5.45 15.20 37.98
CA PHE A 34 6.77 14.61 38.22
C PHE A 34 6.84 13.24 37.57
N TYR A 35 7.79 13.05 36.65
CA TYR A 35 7.99 11.81 35.90
C TYR A 35 9.29 11.14 36.31
N ILE A 36 9.19 10.06 37.08
CA ILE A 36 10.36 9.22 37.39
C ILE A 36 10.61 8.32 36.18
N THR A 37 11.77 8.45 35.54
CA THR A 37 12.08 7.80 34.25
C THR A 37 13.01 6.60 34.35
N ASN A 38 13.56 6.33 35.53
CA ASN A 38 14.47 5.21 35.77
C ASN A 38 13.86 4.28 36.83
N ASN A 39 13.98 2.97 36.61
CA ASN A 39 13.51 1.94 37.54
C ASN A 39 14.57 1.60 38.62
N THR A 40 15.78 2.14 38.48
CA THR A 40 16.88 1.97 39.43
C THR A 40 17.25 3.30 40.09
N LEU A 41 17.61 3.22 41.37
CA LEU A 41 18.13 4.37 42.12
C LEU A 41 19.56 4.64 41.68
N VAL A 42 19.85 5.90 41.36
CA VAL A 42 21.18 6.31 40.90
C VAL A 42 21.92 7.02 42.03
N LYS A 43 23.24 6.83 42.11
CA LYS A 43 24.10 7.44 43.14
C LYS A 43 24.47 8.89 42.80
N GLU A 44 24.65 9.21 41.51
CA GLU A 44 24.91 10.55 41.00
C GLU A 44 24.30 10.70 39.59
N THR A 45 23.43 11.70 39.38
CA THR A 45 22.92 12.11 38.06
C THR A 45 22.74 13.62 38.01
N ALA A 46 22.73 14.20 36.81
CA ALA A 46 22.44 15.62 36.60
C ALA A 46 20.94 15.96 36.75
N ASP A 47 20.05 14.99 36.49
CA ASP A 47 18.59 15.18 36.46
C ASP A 47 17.92 14.55 37.70
N ILE A 48 18.22 15.07 38.90
CA ILE A 48 17.63 14.61 40.17
C ILE A 48 16.26 15.26 40.37
N ILE A 49 15.20 14.46 40.56
CA ILE A 49 13.86 14.94 40.96
C ILE A 49 13.60 14.73 42.46
N GLY A 50 14.29 13.78 43.09
CA GLY A 50 13.90 13.32 44.41
C GLY A 50 14.87 12.34 45.06
N TYR A 51 14.54 11.91 46.27
CA TYR A 51 15.32 10.91 46.99
C TYR A 51 14.41 9.90 47.70
N VAL A 52 14.91 8.68 47.81
CA VAL A 52 14.32 7.62 48.64
C VAL A 52 15.13 7.55 49.93
N SER A 53 14.49 7.80 51.08
CA SER A 53 15.14 7.71 52.38
C SER A 53 14.16 7.28 53.47
N SER A 54 14.67 6.79 54.59
CA SER A 54 13.88 6.42 55.77
C SER A 54 13.46 7.63 56.61
N ASP A 55 13.99 8.83 56.34
CA ASP A 55 13.88 9.97 57.24
C ASP A 55 13.78 11.29 56.45
N ALA A 56 12.56 11.83 56.33
CA ALA A 56 12.29 13.05 55.55
C ALA A 56 13.02 14.29 56.12
N ALA A 57 13.44 14.25 57.38
CA ALA A 57 13.92 15.40 58.15
C ALA A 57 15.39 15.80 57.87
N LYS A 58 16.21 14.91 57.29
CA LYS A 58 17.66 15.16 57.16
C LYS A 58 18.10 15.94 55.92
N ILE A 59 17.20 16.22 54.97
CA ILE A 59 17.57 16.87 53.69
C ILE A 59 16.62 18.04 53.41
N LYS A 60 16.72 19.11 54.21
CA LYS A 60 16.15 20.42 53.87
C LYS A 60 17.14 21.20 53.01
N ILE A 61 17.25 20.83 51.73
CA ILE A 61 17.90 21.71 50.75
C ILE A 61 16.91 22.84 50.49
N LYS A 62 17.25 24.07 50.90
CA LYS A 62 16.34 25.22 50.92
C LYS A 62 15.71 25.56 49.56
N ASP A 63 16.33 25.14 48.46
CA ASP A 63 15.90 25.51 47.10
C ASP A 63 15.47 24.33 46.21
N PHE A 64 15.35 23.11 46.76
CA PHE A 64 15.00 21.93 45.96
C PHE A 64 13.55 21.49 46.18
N LYS A 65 12.70 21.75 45.18
CA LYS A 65 11.33 21.21 45.12
C LYS A 65 11.38 19.84 44.45
N GLY A 66 11.29 18.79 45.26
CA GLY A 66 11.46 17.42 44.81
C GLY A 66 10.50 16.42 45.45
N VAL A 67 10.49 15.20 44.90
CA VAL A 67 9.65 14.10 45.39
C VAL A 67 10.43 13.30 46.42
N HIS A 68 9.88 13.15 47.62
CA HIS A 68 10.40 12.25 48.64
C HIS A 68 9.56 10.97 48.69
N LEU A 69 10.22 9.82 48.64
CA LEU A 69 9.62 8.50 48.82
C LEU A 69 10.18 7.88 50.11
N ASP A 70 9.29 7.65 51.07
CA ASP A 70 9.67 6.96 52.31
C ASP A 70 9.86 5.46 52.05
N ASN A 71 11.04 4.95 52.40
CA ASN A 71 11.42 3.54 52.22
C ASN A 71 10.55 2.59 53.08
N LEU A 72 10.07 3.02 54.25
CA LEU A 72 9.35 2.17 55.19
C LEU A 72 7.84 2.12 54.94
N THR A 73 7.26 3.26 54.56
CA THR A 73 5.80 3.40 54.38
C THR A 73 5.38 3.51 52.92
N ASN A 74 6.33 3.66 51.98
CA ASN A 74 6.06 3.97 50.57
C ASN A 74 5.20 5.23 50.35
N ARG A 75 5.14 6.10 51.37
CA ARG A 75 4.48 7.40 51.32
C ARG A 75 5.27 8.34 50.44
N VAL A 76 4.52 9.06 49.61
CA VAL A 76 5.06 10.06 48.70
C VAL A 76 4.74 11.43 49.27
N THR A 77 5.77 12.21 49.58
CA THR A 77 5.63 13.59 50.03
C THR A 77 6.37 14.52 49.08
N ILE A 78 5.84 15.72 48.87
CA ILE A 78 6.52 16.75 48.09
C ILE A 78 7.28 17.63 49.07
N ILE A 79 8.57 17.81 48.82
CA ILE A 79 9.42 18.68 49.61
C ILE A 79 9.03 20.13 49.29
N ASN A 80 8.75 20.93 50.33
CA ASN A 80 8.37 22.35 50.24
C ASN A 80 7.01 22.67 49.58
N ASN A 81 6.03 21.76 49.57
CA ASN A 81 4.65 22.11 49.20
C ASN A 81 3.60 21.30 49.97
N SER A 82 2.75 21.98 50.73
CA SER A 82 1.86 21.37 51.74
C SER A 82 0.36 21.38 51.39
N SER A 83 -0.03 21.85 50.19
CA SER A 83 -1.44 22.20 49.91
C SER A 83 -1.94 21.87 48.49
N ALA A 84 -1.50 20.76 47.89
CA ALA A 84 -2.04 20.27 46.62
C ALA A 84 -2.54 18.82 46.73
N ASP A 85 -3.67 18.51 46.08
CA ASP A 85 -4.20 17.16 45.99
C ASP A 85 -3.20 16.26 45.24
N LEU A 86 -2.65 15.28 45.96
CA LEU A 86 -1.62 14.39 45.45
C LEU A 86 -2.24 13.15 44.79
N VAL A 87 -1.88 12.91 43.53
CA VAL A 87 -2.29 11.70 42.81
C VAL A 87 -1.05 10.89 42.40
N LYS A 88 -0.98 9.67 42.91
CA LYS A 88 0.09 8.71 42.58
C LYS A 88 -0.34 7.86 41.39
N ILE A 89 0.42 7.85 40.31
CA ILE A 89 0.20 7.01 39.14
C ILE A 89 1.36 6.01 39.03
N VAL A 90 1.09 4.74 39.31
CA VAL A 90 2.05 3.65 39.13
C VAL A 90 1.89 3.10 37.71
N TYR A 91 2.94 3.13 36.91
CA TYR A 91 2.91 2.66 35.52
C TYR A 91 3.84 1.47 35.29
N ASP A 92 3.47 0.58 34.38
CA ASP A 92 4.30 -0.55 33.94
C ASP A 92 5.51 -0.04 33.14
N TYR A 93 6.70 -0.12 33.72
CA TYR A 93 7.90 0.46 33.11
C TYR A 93 8.25 -0.17 31.75
N GLU A 94 8.18 -1.50 31.66
CA GLU A 94 8.55 -2.24 30.45
C GLU A 94 7.53 -2.06 29.33
N ALA A 95 6.24 -2.07 29.67
CA ALA A 95 5.18 -1.91 28.69
C ALA A 95 5.14 -0.50 28.10
N PHE A 96 5.24 0.55 28.94
CA PHE A 96 5.28 1.93 28.45
C PHE A 96 6.57 2.24 27.67
N ARG A 97 7.69 1.59 27.98
CA ARG A 97 8.93 1.72 27.21
C ARG A 97 8.81 1.15 25.80
N LYS A 98 8.18 -0.01 25.65
CA LYS A 98 8.06 -0.75 24.37
C LYS A 98 6.84 -0.33 23.54
N CYS A 99 5.81 0.24 24.17
CA CYS A 99 4.61 0.70 23.49
C CYS A 99 4.94 1.69 22.36
N ASP A 100 4.31 1.51 21.20
CA ASP A 100 4.50 2.38 20.03
C ASP A 100 3.24 3.13 19.60
N GLY A 101 2.13 2.91 20.30
CA GLY A 101 0.80 3.15 19.75
C GLY A 101 -0.18 3.85 20.68
N LEU A 102 0.23 4.83 21.48
CA LEU A 102 -0.71 5.60 22.28
C LEU A 102 -1.54 6.56 21.40
N ASN A 103 -2.87 6.47 21.45
CA ASN A 103 -3.74 7.46 20.82
C ASN A 103 -3.85 8.69 21.75
N SER A 104 -3.39 9.85 21.28
CA SER A 104 -3.22 11.05 22.11
C SER A 104 -4.36 12.08 21.97
N GLU A 105 -5.55 11.66 21.57
CA GLU A 105 -6.67 12.58 21.33
C GLU A 105 -7.28 13.16 22.62
N ASN A 106 -7.01 12.53 23.78
CA ASN A 106 -7.53 12.98 25.07
C ASN A 106 -6.51 13.84 25.85
N GLN A 107 -6.98 14.84 26.60
CA GLN A 107 -6.20 15.77 27.43
C GLN A 107 -5.19 15.06 28.37
N TYR A 108 -5.59 13.94 28.99
CA TYR A 108 -4.71 13.14 29.86
C TYR A 108 -3.71 12.24 29.10
N GLY A 109 -3.96 11.96 27.82
CA GLY A 109 -3.04 11.20 26.96
C GLY A 109 -1.73 11.94 26.70
N VAL A 110 -1.70 13.27 26.85
CA VAL A 110 -0.52 14.12 26.71
C VAL A 110 0.56 13.75 27.74
N HIS A 111 0.17 13.49 28.99
CA HIS A 111 1.12 13.13 30.06
C HIS A 111 1.79 11.76 29.80
N PHE A 112 1.02 10.77 29.37
CA PHE A 112 1.55 9.43 29.07
C PHE A 112 2.39 9.42 27.79
N LYS A 113 2.03 10.22 26.78
CA LYS A 113 2.85 10.42 25.58
C LYS A 113 4.20 11.07 25.92
N PHE A 114 4.16 12.12 26.75
CA PHE A 114 5.39 12.77 27.23
C PHE A 114 6.28 11.82 28.03
N LEU A 115 5.69 11.03 28.95
CA LEU A 115 6.42 10.00 29.70
C LEU A 115 7.08 8.98 28.76
N MET A 116 6.34 8.45 27.79
CA MET A 116 6.89 7.51 26.79
C MET A 116 8.06 8.12 26.02
N ASP A 117 7.92 9.34 25.51
CA ASP A 117 8.99 10.02 24.77
C ASP A 117 10.26 10.22 25.62
N ARG A 118 10.10 10.49 26.92
CA ARG A 118 11.23 10.62 27.85
C ARG A 118 11.89 9.29 28.18
N LEU A 119 11.11 8.24 28.45
CA LEU A 119 11.61 6.88 28.64
C LEU A 119 12.42 6.39 27.44
N ARG A 120 12.02 6.78 26.23
CA ARG A 120 12.73 6.47 24.98
C ARG A 120 14.08 7.20 24.86
N ARG A 121 14.13 8.50 25.17
CA ARG A 121 15.36 9.30 25.07
C ARG A 121 16.43 8.89 26.08
N GLY A 122 16.04 8.60 27.33
CA GLY A 122 16.98 8.24 28.40
C GLY A 122 17.79 6.97 28.13
N HIS A 123 17.18 5.97 27.49
CA HIS A 123 17.88 4.73 27.13
C HIS A 123 18.78 4.86 25.88
N GLN A 124 18.36 5.66 24.89
CA GLN A 124 19.12 5.82 23.64
C GLN A 124 20.50 6.46 23.86
N ASN A 125 20.64 7.34 24.85
CA ASN A 125 21.91 8.01 25.15
C ASN A 125 22.97 7.09 25.81
N LYS A 126 22.57 5.94 26.38
CA LYS A 126 23.50 4.98 27.04
C LYS A 126 24.10 3.94 26.10
N VAL A 127 23.58 3.76 24.88
CA VAL A 127 23.99 2.67 23.97
C VAL A 127 24.81 3.23 22.79
N GLU A 128 26.14 3.09 22.90
CA GLU A 128 27.21 3.23 21.89
C GLU A 128 27.00 4.25 20.75
N ASN A 129 27.50 5.46 20.96
CA ASN A 129 27.41 6.58 20.01
C ASN A 129 28.29 6.39 18.75
N GLY A 130 29.37 5.60 18.82
CA GLY A 130 30.33 5.41 17.73
C GLY A 130 29.85 4.49 16.60
N ARG A 131 29.43 3.26 16.93
CA ARG A 131 29.01 2.23 15.96
C ARG A 131 27.71 2.61 15.24
N ARG A 132 26.80 3.31 15.92
CA ARG A 132 25.52 3.78 15.37
C ARG A 132 25.66 4.91 14.35
N ASN A 133 26.58 5.84 14.55
CA ASN A 133 26.82 6.91 13.58
C ASN A 133 27.36 6.38 12.25
N LEU A 134 28.17 5.33 12.29
CA LEU A 134 28.66 4.65 11.07
C LEU A 134 27.51 3.97 10.31
N VAL A 135 26.61 3.27 11.01
CA VAL A 135 25.41 2.65 10.40
C VAL A 135 24.48 3.70 9.78
N LEU A 136 24.25 4.83 10.46
CA LEU A 136 23.41 5.91 9.92
C LEU A 136 24.03 6.55 8.66
N ARG A 137 25.35 6.70 8.60
CA ARG A 137 26.06 7.17 7.39
C ARG A 137 25.93 6.17 6.24
N LEU A 138 26.06 4.87 6.50
CA LEU A 138 25.85 3.83 5.50
C LEU A 138 24.42 3.82 4.96
N ILE A 139 23.42 3.93 5.84
CA ILE A 139 22.01 4.03 5.43
C ILE A 139 21.80 5.28 4.55
N GLY A 140 22.38 6.42 4.93
CA GLY A 140 22.33 7.65 4.13
C GLY A 140 22.94 7.47 2.73
N ALA A 141 24.08 6.81 2.63
CA ALA A 141 24.72 6.50 1.34
C ALA A 141 23.84 5.59 0.48
N ILE A 142 23.23 4.55 1.06
CA ILE A 142 22.31 3.64 0.35
C ILE A 142 21.09 4.41 -0.16
N ILE A 143 20.50 5.31 0.64
CA ILE A 143 19.37 6.13 0.22
C ILE A 143 19.75 7.02 -0.97
N ALA A 144 20.93 7.63 -0.95
CA ALA A 144 21.41 8.46 -2.06
C ALA A 144 21.61 7.65 -3.36
N VAL A 145 22.14 6.42 -3.24
CA VAL A 145 22.25 5.49 -4.37
C VAL A 145 20.87 5.13 -4.92
N LEU A 146 19.92 4.76 -4.05
CA LEU A 146 18.54 4.47 -4.45
C LEU A 146 17.88 5.65 -5.16
N ASP A 147 18.13 6.88 -4.69
CA ASP A 147 17.61 8.10 -5.32
C ASP A 147 18.22 8.36 -6.70
N CYS A 148 19.51 8.10 -6.88
CA CYS A 148 20.15 8.14 -8.19
C CYS A 148 19.50 7.15 -9.17
N PHE A 149 19.33 5.89 -8.74
CA PHE A 149 18.68 4.86 -9.55
C PHE A 149 17.23 5.23 -9.90
N LEU A 150 16.42 5.63 -8.90
CA LEU A 150 15.02 6.03 -9.14
C LEU A 150 14.91 7.24 -10.07
N SER A 151 15.85 8.19 -10.02
CA SER A 151 15.87 9.34 -10.94
C SER A 151 16.10 8.91 -12.39
N ILE A 152 17.03 7.97 -12.63
CA ILE A 152 17.30 7.42 -13.97
C ILE A 152 16.06 6.68 -14.49
N PHE A 153 15.46 5.81 -13.68
CA PHE A 153 14.28 5.05 -14.07
C PHE A 153 13.06 5.95 -14.36
N ASN A 154 12.87 7.02 -13.57
CA ASN A 154 11.78 7.96 -13.81
C ASN A 154 11.92 8.73 -15.13
N ARG A 155 13.15 9.00 -15.61
CA ARG A 155 13.36 9.63 -16.93
C ARG A 155 12.92 8.71 -18.07
N VAL A 156 13.05 7.40 -17.91
CA VAL A 156 12.72 6.39 -18.93
C VAL A 156 11.32 5.80 -18.74
N LYS A 157 10.54 6.32 -17.78
CA LYS A 157 9.20 5.83 -17.42
C LYS A 157 8.24 5.73 -18.61
N SER A 158 8.37 6.61 -19.61
CA SER A 158 7.52 6.57 -20.81
C SER A 158 7.70 5.29 -21.63
N VAL A 159 8.88 4.67 -21.61
CA VAL A 159 9.17 3.45 -22.37
C VAL A 159 8.78 2.22 -21.56
N TRP A 160 9.05 2.22 -20.25
CA TRP A 160 8.92 1.03 -19.42
C TRP A 160 7.62 0.97 -18.60
N GLY A 161 6.80 2.03 -18.65
CA GLY A 161 5.51 2.09 -17.95
C GLY A 161 4.46 1.08 -18.44
N TYR A 162 4.74 0.38 -19.54
CA TYR A 162 3.90 -0.71 -20.06
C TYR A 162 4.19 -2.06 -19.42
N SER A 163 5.35 -2.23 -18.77
CA SER A 163 5.71 -3.49 -18.11
C SER A 163 5.38 -3.43 -16.61
N ALA A 164 4.54 -4.36 -16.17
CA ALA A 164 4.18 -4.57 -14.78
C ALA A 164 5.38 -5.01 -13.94
N THR A 165 6.30 -5.83 -14.47
CA THR A 165 7.49 -6.29 -13.74
C THR A 165 8.43 -5.14 -13.39
N ILE A 166 8.71 -4.28 -14.37
CA ILE A 166 9.59 -3.11 -14.17
C ILE A 166 8.92 -2.09 -13.26
N THR A 167 7.61 -1.84 -13.43
CA THR A 167 6.86 -0.94 -12.56
C THR A 167 6.90 -1.43 -11.11
N HIS A 168 6.69 -2.74 -10.89
CA HIS A 168 6.78 -3.35 -9.59
C HIS A 168 8.20 -3.28 -8.99
N PHE A 169 9.24 -3.42 -9.81
CA PHE A 169 10.63 -3.23 -9.37
C PHE A 169 10.85 -1.81 -8.83
N CYS A 170 10.40 -0.78 -9.55
CA CYS A 170 10.48 0.61 -9.11
C CYS A 170 9.68 0.87 -7.83
N ASP A 171 8.47 0.31 -7.72
CA ASP A 171 7.66 0.41 -6.50
C ASP A 171 8.36 -0.26 -5.31
N ASN A 172 9.00 -1.40 -5.52
CA ASN A 172 9.77 -2.11 -4.50
C ASN A 172 10.99 -1.32 -4.04
N LEU A 173 11.72 -0.66 -4.96
CA LEU A 173 12.83 0.24 -4.60
C LEU A 173 12.33 1.43 -3.77
N THR A 174 11.18 2.00 -4.12
CA THR A 174 10.55 3.10 -3.37
C THR A 174 10.14 2.65 -1.96
N SER A 175 9.55 1.46 -1.82
CA SER A 175 9.22 0.87 -0.52
C SER A 175 10.48 0.57 0.32
N CYS A 176 11.57 0.12 -0.32
CA CYS A 176 12.85 -0.09 0.36
C CYS A 176 13.45 1.23 0.88
N LYS A 177 13.42 2.29 0.06
CA LYS A 177 13.83 3.65 0.47
C LYS A 177 13.03 4.12 1.67
N TRP A 178 11.71 3.96 1.64
CA TRP A 178 10.86 4.33 2.77
C TRP A 178 11.25 3.56 4.04
N CYS A 179 11.42 2.25 3.96
CA CYS A 179 11.82 1.41 5.09
C CYS A 179 13.15 1.89 5.72
N LEU A 180 14.15 2.22 4.88
CA LEU A 180 15.44 2.73 5.32
C LEU A 180 15.32 4.12 5.97
N SER A 181 14.54 5.02 5.37
CA SER A 181 14.31 6.36 5.91
C SER A 181 13.58 6.33 7.27
N GLU A 182 12.60 5.44 7.42
CA GLU A 182 11.83 5.28 8.64
C GLU A 182 12.69 4.64 9.75
N ALA A 183 13.52 3.64 9.39
CA ALA A 183 14.48 3.04 10.31
C ALA A 183 15.54 4.05 10.79
N ALA A 184 16.02 4.93 9.90
CA ALA A 184 16.95 5.99 10.24
C ALA A 184 16.33 7.03 11.18
N ARG A 185 15.04 7.36 10.98
CA ARG A 185 14.30 8.33 11.81
C ARG A 185 14.00 7.82 13.21
N GLU A 186 13.43 6.62 13.32
CA GLU A 186 12.96 6.07 14.60
C GLU A 186 14.10 5.44 15.42
N LYS A 187 15.25 5.14 14.80
CA LYS A 187 16.41 4.46 15.42
C LYS A 187 16.06 3.12 16.10
N ARG A 188 14.94 2.51 15.71
CA ARG A 188 14.41 1.22 16.20
C ARG A 188 13.47 0.60 15.18
N VAL A 189 13.25 -0.71 15.29
CA VAL A 189 12.29 -1.44 14.46
C VAL A 189 10.89 -1.19 15.02
N THR A 190 10.15 -0.26 14.43
CA THR A 190 8.73 -0.07 14.72
C THR A 190 7.92 -1.25 14.16
N PRO A 191 6.71 -1.53 14.68
CA PRO A 191 5.89 -2.61 14.15
C PRO A 191 5.56 -2.49 12.65
N LYS A 192 5.54 -1.27 12.12
CA LYS A 192 5.40 -1.00 10.67
C LYS A 192 6.58 -1.56 9.86
N ILE A 193 7.80 -1.26 10.30
CA ILE A 193 9.03 -1.74 9.66
C ILE A 193 9.11 -3.26 9.77
N GLY A 194 8.83 -3.82 10.96
CA GLY A 194 8.84 -5.26 11.17
C GLY A 194 7.83 -5.99 10.27
N ASN A 195 6.63 -5.43 10.09
CA ASN A 195 5.63 -5.99 9.19
C ASN A 195 6.06 -5.97 7.73
N PHE A 196 6.61 -4.85 7.27
CA PHE A 196 7.14 -4.75 5.91
C PHE A 196 8.27 -5.75 5.64
N ILE A 197 9.25 -5.84 6.56
CA ILE A 197 10.39 -6.76 6.43
C ILE A 197 9.90 -8.21 6.39
N LEU A 198 9.01 -8.59 7.31
CA LEU A 198 8.52 -9.97 7.37
C LEU A 198 7.66 -10.33 6.16
N ALA A 199 6.80 -9.41 5.70
CA ALA A 199 6.02 -9.62 4.48
C ALA A 199 6.95 -9.84 3.27
N LYS A 200 8.02 -9.04 3.13
CA LYS A 200 9.02 -9.21 2.06
C LYS A 200 9.79 -10.50 2.17
N PHE A 201 10.14 -10.93 3.38
CA PHE A 201 10.81 -12.21 3.59
C PHE A 201 9.92 -13.39 3.18
N VAL A 202 8.64 -13.36 3.56
CA VAL A 202 7.68 -14.40 3.16
C VAL A 202 7.43 -14.40 1.66
N ASP A 203 7.31 -13.22 1.04
CA ASP A 203 7.19 -13.07 -0.41
C ASP A 203 8.42 -13.65 -1.15
N LEU A 204 9.63 -13.40 -0.64
CA LEU A 204 10.88 -13.94 -1.17
C LEU A 204 10.95 -15.46 -1.01
N ALA A 205 10.65 -15.99 0.18
CA ALA A 205 10.70 -17.42 0.46
C ALA A 205 9.70 -18.20 -0.41
N LEU A 206 8.46 -17.68 -0.52
CA LEU A 206 7.44 -18.26 -1.40
C LEU A 206 7.85 -18.18 -2.87
N GLY A 207 8.44 -17.06 -3.30
CA GLY A 207 8.96 -16.87 -4.65
C GLY A 207 10.05 -17.88 -5.00
N ILE A 208 11.06 -18.05 -4.15
CA ILE A 208 12.14 -19.02 -4.37
C ILE A 208 11.59 -20.45 -4.42
N PHE A 209 10.66 -20.80 -3.52
CA PHE A 209 10.01 -22.10 -3.51
C PHE A 209 9.27 -22.38 -4.83
N LEU A 210 8.43 -21.45 -5.28
CA LEU A 210 7.70 -21.58 -6.54
C LEU A 210 8.61 -21.58 -7.77
N LEU A 211 9.65 -20.74 -7.78
CA LEU A 211 10.63 -20.71 -8.87
C LEU A 211 11.33 -22.05 -9.03
N ARG A 212 11.71 -22.68 -7.91
CA ARG A 212 12.31 -24.01 -7.93
C ARG A 212 11.37 -25.03 -8.55
N LEU A 213 10.09 -25.00 -8.16
CA LEU A 213 9.07 -25.87 -8.79
C LEU A 213 8.92 -25.61 -10.29
N PHE A 214 9.02 -24.35 -10.74
CA PHE A 214 8.95 -24.01 -12.17
C PHE A 214 10.15 -24.52 -12.96
N ILE A 215 11.36 -24.44 -12.39
CA ILE A 215 12.57 -24.95 -13.05
C ILE A 215 12.58 -26.48 -13.09
N GLU A 216 12.14 -27.14 -12.01
CA GLU A 216 12.09 -28.61 -11.94
C GLU A 216 11.04 -29.19 -12.90
N ASN A 217 9.95 -28.47 -13.17
CA ASN A 217 8.84 -28.91 -14.04
C ASN A 217 8.79 -28.16 -15.39
N GLU A 218 9.94 -27.69 -15.89
CA GLU A 218 10.04 -26.89 -17.12
C GLU A 218 9.30 -27.52 -18.31
N GLU A 219 9.56 -28.80 -18.60
CA GLU A 219 8.94 -29.49 -19.75
C GLU A 219 7.40 -29.62 -19.62
N VAL A 220 6.88 -29.77 -18.41
CA VAL A 220 5.42 -29.83 -18.17
C VAL A 220 4.79 -28.46 -18.39
N ILE A 221 5.44 -27.39 -17.92
CA ILE A 221 4.96 -26.01 -18.06
C ILE A 221 4.97 -25.58 -19.53
N VAL A 222 6.04 -25.88 -20.25
CA VAL A 222 6.15 -25.55 -21.68
C VAL A 222 5.05 -26.25 -22.48
N ARG A 223 4.82 -27.55 -22.25
CA ARG A 223 3.71 -28.29 -22.88
C ARG A 223 2.33 -27.71 -22.52
N PHE A 224 2.12 -27.37 -21.25
CA PHE A 224 0.87 -26.75 -20.82
C PHE A 224 0.60 -25.40 -21.50
N ILE A 225 1.65 -24.57 -21.67
CA ILE A 225 1.56 -23.30 -22.39
C ILE A 225 1.21 -23.54 -23.88
N GLU A 226 1.79 -24.57 -24.50
CA GLU A 226 1.49 -24.96 -25.88
C GLU A 226 0.04 -25.42 -26.04
N ASP A 227 -0.46 -26.25 -25.12
CA ASP A 227 -1.84 -26.73 -25.13
C ASP A 227 -2.84 -25.59 -24.95
N ILE A 228 -2.57 -24.68 -24.00
CA ILE A 228 -3.39 -23.48 -23.80
C ILE A 228 -3.37 -22.61 -25.05
N ARG A 229 -2.20 -22.43 -25.68
CA ARG A 229 -2.06 -21.62 -26.88
C ARG A 229 -2.95 -22.16 -28.00
N GLU A 230 -2.84 -23.45 -28.35
CA GLU A 230 -3.66 -24.01 -29.43
C GLU A 230 -5.15 -23.99 -29.06
N THR A 231 -5.50 -24.24 -27.80
CA THR A 231 -6.89 -24.17 -27.32
C THR A 231 -7.48 -22.76 -27.47
N ILE A 232 -6.73 -21.72 -27.06
CA ILE A 232 -7.17 -20.32 -27.20
C ILE A 232 -7.32 -19.95 -28.67
N ILE A 233 -6.36 -20.31 -29.52
CA ILE A 233 -6.42 -20.03 -30.95
C ILE A 233 -7.63 -20.73 -31.59
N HIS A 234 -7.88 -21.99 -31.26
CA HIS A 234 -9.03 -22.76 -31.74
C HIS A 234 -10.34 -22.11 -31.34
N ASN A 235 -10.55 -21.85 -30.04
CA ASN A 235 -11.76 -21.23 -29.52
C ASN A 235 -12.03 -19.86 -30.16
N PHE A 236 -10.97 -19.09 -30.43
CA PHE A 236 -11.11 -17.78 -31.07
C PHE A 236 -11.49 -17.89 -32.55
N ARG A 237 -11.01 -18.92 -33.26
CA ARG A 237 -11.43 -19.25 -34.64
C ARG A 237 -12.87 -19.74 -34.70
N ASP A 238 -13.28 -20.58 -33.75
CA ASP A 238 -14.68 -21.04 -33.67
C ASP A 238 -15.62 -19.89 -33.41
N LEU A 239 -15.25 -18.97 -32.53
CA LEU A 239 -16.01 -17.75 -32.28
C LEU A 239 -16.15 -16.91 -33.55
N LEU A 240 -15.08 -16.68 -34.31
CA LEU A 240 -15.17 -15.98 -35.59
C LEU A 240 -16.06 -16.71 -36.60
N THR A 241 -16.00 -18.04 -36.64
CA THR A 241 -16.86 -18.85 -37.51
C THR A 241 -18.33 -18.68 -37.13
N TYR A 242 -18.63 -18.69 -35.83
CA TYR A 242 -19.96 -18.40 -35.29
C TYR A 242 -20.44 -16.99 -35.68
N LEU A 243 -19.56 -15.98 -35.60
CA LEU A 243 -19.86 -14.60 -36.01
C LEU A 243 -20.14 -14.46 -37.51
N MET A 244 -19.42 -15.20 -38.35
CA MET A 244 -19.61 -15.21 -39.80
C MET A 244 -20.92 -15.88 -40.25
N GLY A 245 -21.53 -16.70 -39.40
CA GLY A 245 -22.82 -17.34 -39.64
C GLY A 245 -24.00 -16.40 -39.37
N SER A 246 -24.85 -16.79 -38.40
CA SER A 246 -26.01 -16.03 -37.93
C SER A 246 -25.97 -15.92 -36.41
N PRO A 247 -25.10 -15.05 -35.85
CA PRO A 247 -24.97 -14.94 -34.40
C PRO A 247 -26.26 -14.44 -33.78
N ILE A 248 -26.75 -15.11 -32.72
CA ILE A 248 -27.97 -14.74 -31.98
C ILE A 248 -29.21 -14.65 -32.91
N GLY A 249 -29.19 -15.30 -34.08
CA GLY A 249 -30.26 -15.21 -35.08
C GLY A 249 -30.33 -13.88 -35.84
N LEU A 250 -29.34 -12.99 -35.67
CA LEU A 250 -29.26 -11.73 -36.41
C LEU A 250 -28.78 -11.99 -37.84
N LYS A 251 -29.59 -11.60 -38.83
CA LYS A 251 -29.22 -11.63 -40.24
C LYS A 251 -28.28 -10.47 -40.56
N LEU A 252 -26.99 -10.71 -40.42
CA LEU A 252 -25.93 -9.76 -40.76
C LEU A 252 -25.76 -9.64 -42.29
N ASN A 253 -25.13 -8.56 -42.74
CA ASN A 253 -24.81 -8.40 -44.16
C ASN A 253 -23.76 -9.44 -44.56
N HIS A 254 -24.13 -10.42 -45.40
CA HIS A 254 -23.27 -11.57 -45.71
C HIS A 254 -21.92 -11.19 -46.33
N ALA A 255 -21.90 -10.28 -47.31
CA ALA A 255 -20.67 -9.90 -48.00
C ALA A 255 -19.70 -9.20 -47.05
N PHE A 256 -20.21 -8.26 -46.26
CA PHE A 256 -19.40 -7.52 -45.31
C PHE A 256 -18.98 -8.36 -44.10
N ASN A 257 -19.87 -9.21 -43.58
CA ASN A 257 -19.56 -10.16 -42.52
C ASN A 257 -18.43 -11.11 -42.95
N LYS A 258 -18.50 -11.62 -44.18
CA LYS A 258 -17.44 -12.48 -44.75
C LYS A 258 -16.12 -11.73 -44.87
N SER A 259 -16.14 -10.48 -45.31
CA SER A 259 -14.93 -9.64 -45.42
C SER A 259 -14.28 -9.38 -44.05
N LEU A 260 -15.07 -9.01 -43.04
CA LEU A 260 -14.57 -8.77 -41.67
C LEU A 260 -14.05 -10.04 -41.02
N GLY A 261 -14.79 -11.13 -41.13
CA GLY A 261 -14.37 -12.43 -40.61
C GLY A 261 -13.04 -12.87 -41.23
N THR A 262 -12.90 -12.78 -42.55
CA THR A 262 -11.63 -13.08 -43.26
C THR A 262 -10.48 -12.21 -42.77
N PHE A 263 -10.73 -10.90 -42.58
CA PHE A 263 -9.74 -9.97 -42.06
C PHE A 263 -9.27 -10.35 -40.64
N PHE A 264 -10.18 -10.67 -39.73
CA PHE A 264 -9.81 -11.08 -38.37
C PHE A 264 -9.16 -12.47 -38.33
N PHE A 265 -9.60 -13.41 -39.17
CA PHE A 265 -8.94 -14.71 -39.34
C PHE A 265 -7.48 -14.57 -39.77
N TYR A 266 -7.18 -13.63 -40.66
CA TYR A 266 -5.81 -13.34 -41.05
C TYR A 266 -4.95 -12.89 -39.86
N HIS A 267 -5.48 -12.02 -38.98
CA HIS A 267 -4.76 -11.56 -37.78
C HIS A 267 -4.49 -12.68 -36.79
N ILE A 268 -5.45 -13.57 -36.57
CA ILE A 268 -5.27 -14.75 -35.72
C ILE A 268 -4.20 -15.69 -36.30
N SER A 269 -4.24 -15.90 -37.62
CA SER A 269 -3.30 -16.77 -38.30
C SER A 269 -1.88 -16.20 -38.23
N LEU A 270 -1.73 -14.88 -38.44
CA LEU A 270 -0.46 -14.18 -38.28
C LEU A 270 0.06 -14.30 -36.84
N TRP A 271 -0.81 -14.12 -35.84
CA TRP A 271 -0.44 -14.29 -34.44
C TRP A 271 0.02 -15.72 -34.11
N ARG A 272 -0.66 -16.73 -34.67
CA ARG A 272 -0.23 -18.14 -34.55
C ARG A 272 1.17 -18.35 -35.12
N ILE A 273 1.44 -17.84 -36.32
CA ILE A 273 2.77 -17.95 -36.96
C ILE A 273 3.82 -17.28 -36.08
N PHE A 274 3.54 -16.08 -35.56
CA PHE A 274 4.42 -15.38 -34.62
C PHE A 274 4.73 -16.22 -33.38
N LEU A 275 3.71 -16.79 -32.71
CA LEU A 275 3.90 -17.60 -31.51
C LEU A 275 4.69 -18.88 -31.76
N VAL A 276 4.42 -19.58 -32.87
CA VAL A 276 5.17 -20.79 -33.28
C VAL A 276 6.64 -20.43 -33.56
N THR A 277 6.88 -19.28 -34.19
CA THR A 277 8.24 -18.80 -34.48
C THR A 277 8.98 -18.38 -33.20
N ALA A 278 8.28 -17.80 -32.23
CA ALA A 278 8.86 -17.37 -30.95
C ALA A 278 9.11 -18.53 -29.97
N GLN A 279 8.37 -19.65 -30.09
CA GLN A 279 8.45 -20.81 -29.21
C GLN A 279 9.88 -21.35 -28.97
N PRO A 280 10.72 -21.62 -29.99
CA PRO A 280 12.07 -22.10 -29.75
C PRO A 280 12.91 -21.12 -28.92
N ALA A 281 12.79 -19.82 -29.18
CA ALA A 281 13.48 -18.81 -28.38
C ALA A 281 12.97 -18.79 -26.92
N VAL A 282 11.66 -18.93 -26.70
CA VAL A 282 11.10 -19.01 -25.33
C VAL A 282 11.61 -20.25 -24.60
N LYS A 283 11.77 -21.39 -25.27
CA LYS A 283 12.32 -22.62 -24.68
C LYS A 283 13.81 -22.45 -24.32
N GLU A 284 14.63 -21.98 -25.26
CA GLU A 284 16.07 -21.78 -25.04
C GLU A 284 16.35 -20.78 -23.90
N TYR A 285 15.56 -19.70 -23.81
CA TYR A 285 15.74 -18.64 -22.82
C TYR A 285 14.81 -18.75 -21.60
N PHE A 286 14.12 -19.88 -21.41
CA PHE A 286 13.11 -20.05 -20.35
C PHE A 286 13.66 -19.71 -18.96
N LYS A 287 14.85 -20.23 -18.63
CA LYS A 287 15.51 -19.99 -17.33
C LYS A 287 15.83 -18.53 -17.08
N PHE A 288 16.22 -17.78 -18.12
CA PHE A 288 16.46 -16.34 -18.01
C PHE A 288 15.15 -15.57 -17.86
N LEU A 289 14.08 -16.02 -18.53
CA LEU A 289 12.77 -15.41 -18.43
C LEU A 289 12.23 -15.52 -16.99
N VAL A 290 12.37 -16.68 -16.33
CA VAL A 290 11.87 -16.91 -14.96
C VAL A 290 12.75 -16.35 -13.84
N LEU A 291 14.00 -15.96 -14.14
CA LEU A 291 14.98 -15.47 -13.17
C LEU A 291 14.47 -14.29 -12.30
N PRO A 292 13.77 -13.27 -12.81
CA PRO A 292 13.22 -12.19 -11.99
C PRO A 292 12.25 -12.69 -10.91
N GLY A 293 11.64 -13.86 -11.11
CA GLY A 293 10.81 -14.54 -10.11
C GLY A 293 11.57 -14.93 -8.83
N ALA A 294 12.91 -14.92 -8.84
CA ALA A 294 13.73 -15.15 -7.66
C ALA A 294 13.63 -14.02 -6.63
N PHE A 295 13.22 -12.82 -7.03
CA PHE A 295 13.05 -11.67 -6.13
C PHE A 295 11.77 -11.75 -5.28
N GLY A 296 10.86 -12.69 -5.57
CA GLY A 296 9.66 -12.95 -4.77
C GLY A 296 8.45 -13.36 -5.60
N PHE A 297 7.42 -13.88 -4.93
CA PHE A 297 6.15 -14.27 -5.57
C PHE A 297 5.45 -13.06 -6.21
N SER A 298 5.53 -11.88 -5.61
CA SER A 298 5.03 -10.63 -6.17
C SER A 298 5.62 -10.31 -7.56
N TYR A 299 6.89 -10.65 -7.81
CA TYR A 299 7.52 -10.52 -9.13
C TYR A 299 6.98 -11.54 -10.13
N GLN A 300 6.74 -12.78 -9.71
CA GLN A 300 6.13 -13.81 -10.55
C GLN A 300 4.72 -13.39 -11.00
N VAL A 301 3.91 -12.83 -10.10
CA VAL A 301 2.58 -12.28 -10.44
C VAL A 301 2.70 -11.11 -11.41
N ALA A 302 3.72 -10.26 -11.28
CA ALA A 302 3.96 -9.17 -12.23
C ALA A 302 4.37 -9.70 -13.62
N MET A 303 5.18 -10.76 -13.67
CA MET A 303 5.57 -11.40 -14.93
C MET A 303 4.39 -12.05 -15.64
N VAL A 304 3.50 -12.72 -14.89
CA VAL A 304 2.26 -13.29 -15.46
C VAL A 304 1.40 -12.18 -16.07
N SER A 305 1.34 -11.01 -15.44
CA SER A 305 0.65 -9.84 -16.01
C SER A 305 1.25 -9.44 -17.36
N ASP A 306 2.58 -9.34 -17.46
CA ASP A 306 3.28 -8.99 -18.71
C ASP A 306 3.04 -10.05 -19.80
N LEU A 307 3.07 -11.34 -19.43
CA LEU A 307 2.77 -12.44 -20.35
C LEU A 307 1.34 -12.37 -20.88
N ILE A 308 0.36 -12.06 -20.04
CA ILE A 308 -1.05 -11.89 -20.46
C ILE A 308 -1.18 -10.71 -21.42
N SER A 309 -0.54 -9.57 -21.14
CA SER A 309 -0.60 -8.40 -22.01
C SER A 309 0.03 -8.68 -23.38
N ILE A 310 1.15 -9.42 -23.44
CA ILE A 310 1.76 -9.87 -24.70
C ILE A 310 0.86 -10.88 -25.41
N ALA A 311 0.38 -11.91 -24.71
CA ALA A 311 -0.46 -12.98 -25.27
C ALA A 311 -1.74 -12.43 -25.92
N THR A 312 -2.31 -11.37 -25.33
CA THR A 312 -3.56 -10.74 -25.75
C THR A 312 -3.38 -9.52 -26.65
N PHE A 313 -2.14 -9.21 -27.07
CA PHE A 313 -1.84 -8.06 -27.93
C PHE A 313 -2.67 -8.07 -29.24
N HIS A 314 -2.77 -9.23 -29.89
CA HIS A 314 -3.56 -9.40 -31.11
C HIS A 314 -5.05 -9.06 -30.90
N VAL A 315 -5.63 -9.41 -29.74
CA VAL A 315 -7.01 -9.07 -29.38
C VAL A 315 -7.17 -7.56 -29.21
N TYR A 316 -6.19 -6.90 -28.59
CA TYR A 316 -6.18 -5.43 -28.48
C TYR A 316 -6.14 -4.75 -29.86
N CYS A 317 -5.30 -5.22 -30.79
CA CYS A 317 -5.26 -4.69 -32.15
C CYS A 317 -6.60 -4.83 -32.86
N ILE A 318 -7.23 -6.01 -32.77
CA ILE A 318 -8.53 -6.30 -33.35
C ILE A 318 -9.62 -5.39 -32.75
N TYR A 319 -9.63 -5.21 -31.43
CA TYR A 319 -10.50 -4.26 -30.74
C TYR A 319 -10.34 -2.83 -31.29
N VAL A 320 -9.10 -2.36 -31.42
CA VAL A 320 -8.82 -1.01 -31.97
C VAL A 320 -9.35 -0.88 -33.40
N TYR A 321 -9.17 -1.89 -34.25
CA TYR A 321 -9.72 -1.87 -35.62
C TYR A 321 -11.25 -1.81 -35.61
N ALA A 322 -11.90 -2.63 -34.77
CA ALA A 322 -13.36 -2.62 -34.63
C ALA A 322 -13.88 -1.27 -34.10
N ALA A 323 -13.23 -0.69 -33.10
CA ALA A 323 -13.55 0.62 -32.54
C ALA A 323 -13.41 1.74 -33.58
N ARG A 324 -12.34 1.72 -34.38
CA ARG A 324 -12.14 2.69 -35.47
C ARG A 324 -13.19 2.54 -36.56
N LEU A 325 -13.57 1.31 -36.88
CA LEU A 325 -14.56 1.03 -37.91
C LEU A 325 -15.97 1.50 -37.50
N ILE A 326 -16.41 1.19 -36.29
CA ILE A 326 -17.71 1.66 -35.79
C ILE A 326 -17.73 3.19 -35.66
N TYR A 327 -16.63 3.80 -35.20
CA TYR A 327 -16.49 5.25 -35.16
C TYR A 327 -16.62 5.90 -36.53
N LEU A 328 -15.95 5.34 -37.55
CA LEU A 328 -16.05 5.82 -38.93
C LEU A 328 -17.48 5.70 -39.45
N GLN A 329 -18.15 4.58 -39.20
CA GLN A 329 -19.53 4.37 -39.62
C GLN A 329 -20.52 5.32 -38.94
N LEU A 330 -20.39 5.53 -37.63
CA LEU A 330 -21.24 6.48 -36.89
C LEU A 330 -21.00 7.92 -37.36
N LYS A 331 -19.75 8.32 -37.57
CA LYS A 331 -19.45 9.66 -38.13
C LYS A 331 -19.99 9.81 -39.56
N GLY A 332 -19.86 8.78 -40.38
CA GLY A 332 -20.42 8.74 -41.74
C GLY A 332 -21.94 8.91 -41.71
N LEU A 333 -22.64 8.13 -40.88
CA LEU A 333 -24.08 8.22 -40.67
C LEU A 333 -24.50 9.59 -40.17
N LEU A 334 -23.81 10.16 -39.18
CA LEU A 334 -24.08 11.50 -38.67
C LEU A 334 -23.88 12.58 -39.74
N SER A 335 -22.87 12.42 -40.60
CA SER A 335 -22.63 13.35 -41.72
C SER A 335 -23.74 13.28 -42.76
N LEU A 336 -24.15 12.07 -43.15
CA LEU A 336 -25.22 11.85 -44.14
C LEU A 336 -26.60 12.21 -43.58
N TRP A 337 -26.82 12.02 -42.29
CA TRP A 337 -28.01 12.49 -41.59
C TRP A 337 -28.17 14.01 -41.68
N ARG A 338 -27.07 14.76 -41.53
CA ARG A 338 -27.09 16.22 -41.73
C ARG A 338 -27.41 16.58 -43.18
N LEU A 339 -26.90 15.83 -44.14
CA LEU A 339 -27.18 16.02 -45.56
C LEU A 339 -28.70 15.91 -45.84
N PHE A 340 -29.39 14.93 -45.26
CA PHE A 340 -30.86 14.82 -45.38
C PHE A 340 -31.64 16.01 -44.83
N ILE A 341 -31.18 16.56 -43.71
CA ILE A 341 -31.84 17.70 -43.05
C ILE A 341 -31.47 19.02 -43.75
N GLY A 342 -30.67 18.99 -44.81
CA GLY A 342 -30.21 20.21 -45.47
C GLY A 342 -29.22 20.99 -44.61
N ARG A 343 -28.38 20.29 -43.84
CA ARG A 343 -27.37 20.87 -42.93
C ARG A 343 -25.96 20.45 -43.32
N LYS A 344 -24.97 21.31 -43.08
CA LYS A 344 -23.54 21.09 -43.35
C LYS A 344 -22.71 21.57 -42.17
N TYR A 345 -21.72 20.78 -41.74
CA TYR A 345 -20.76 21.25 -40.75
C TYR A 345 -19.76 22.21 -41.41
N ASN A 346 -19.62 23.40 -40.85
CA ASN A 346 -18.72 24.44 -41.31
C ASN A 346 -17.47 24.45 -40.41
N PRO A 347 -16.31 23.94 -40.87
CA PRO A 347 -15.10 23.89 -40.05
C PRO A 347 -14.54 25.28 -39.72
N LEU A 348 -14.78 26.29 -40.57
CA LEU A 348 -14.30 27.66 -40.35
C LEU A 348 -15.05 28.36 -39.20
N ARG A 349 -16.31 27.98 -38.96
CA ARG A 349 -17.17 28.56 -37.92
C ARG A 349 -17.50 27.57 -36.79
N VAL A 350 -16.95 26.36 -36.85
CA VAL A 350 -17.13 25.26 -35.88
C VAL A 350 -18.62 25.00 -35.55
N ARG A 351 -19.52 25.20 -36.53
CA ARG A 351 -20.98 25.07 -36.34
C ARG A 351 -21.66 24.38 -37.51
N VAL A 352 -22.90 23.93 -37.30
CA VAL A 352 -23.72 23.31 -38.33
C VAL A 352 -24.63 24.38 -38.96
N ASP A 353 -24.47 24.58 -40.27
CA ASP A 353 -25.19 25.58 -41.07
C ASP A 353 -26.21 24.93 -41.99
N SER A 354 -27.30 25.64 -42.29
CA SER A 354 -28.22 25.24 -43.36
C SER A 354 -27.52 25.34 -44.72
N HIS A 355 -27.73 24.36 -45.59
CA HIS A 355 -27.16 24.30 -46.92
C HIS A 355 -28.16 23.67 -47.89
N GLN A 356 -28.33 24.29 -49.06
CA GLN A 356 -29.19 23.76 -50.12
C GLN A 356 -28.40 22.74 -50.94
N TYR A 357 -28.78 21.48 -50.85
CA TYR A 357 -28.20 20.40 -51.65
C TYR A 357 -29.02 20.22 -52.94
N SER A 358 -28.33 19.87 -54.02
CA SER A 358 -29.01 19.46 -55.27
C SER A 358 -29.71 18.11 -55.10
N GLN A 359 -30.70 17.83 -55.95
CA GLN A 359 -31.44 16.56 -55.94
C GLN A 359 -30.50 15.34 -56.10
N HIS A 360 -29.49 15.44 -56.97
CA HIS A 360 -28.49 14.38 -57.16
C HIS A 360 -27.64 14.13 -55.91
N GLN A 361 -27.23 15.18 -55.20
CA GLN A 361 -26.48 15.05 -53.95
C GLN A 361 -27.32 14.40 -52.84
N LEU A 362 -28.60 14.79 -52.76
CA LEU A 362 -29.53 14.18 -51.81
C LEU A 362 -29.70 12.69 -52.12
N PHE A 363 -29.90 12.33 -53.39
CA PHE A 363 -30.04 10.94 -53.81
C PHE A 363 -28.81 10.08 -53.46
N ILE A 364 -27.60 10.55 -53.78
CA ILE A 364 -26.35 9.85 -53.43
C ILE A 364 -26.20 9.73 -51.91
N GLY A 365 -26.54 10.79 -51.17
CA GLY A 365 -26.55 10.78 -49.71
C GLY A 365 -27.52 9.74 -49.14
N THR A 366 -28.70 9.58 -49.75
CA THR A 366 -29.68 8.56 -49.38
C THR A 366 -29.16 7.16 -49.57
N LEU A 367 -28.57 6.88 -50.73
CA LEU A 367 -27.99 5.56 -51.01
C LEU A 367 -26.85 5.25 -50.02
N GLY A 368 -25.92 6.19 -49.82
CA GLY A 368 -24.80 6.02 -48.89
C GLY A 368 -25.27 5.79 -47.45
N PHE A 369 -26.30 6.52 -47.00
CA PHE A 369 -26.82 6.38 -45.65
C PHE A 369 -27.47 5.01 -45.46
N THR A 370 -28.32 4.58 -46.39
CA THR A 370 -28.98 3.28 -46.34
C THR A 370 -27.97 2.14 -46.32
N VAL A 371 -26.91 2.23 -47.13
CA VAL A 371 -25.80 1.25 -47.11
C VAL A 371 -25.11 1.23 -45.75
N LEU A 372 -24.67 2.37 -45.23
CA LEU A 372 -23.99 2.42 -43.93
C LEU A 372 -24.91 1.94 -42.79
N LEU A 373 -26.20 2.28 -42.84
CA LEU A 373 -27.18 1.88 -41.83
C LEU A 373 -27.38 0.36 -41.81
N PHE A 374 -27.45 -0.29 -42.98
CA PHE A 374 -27.56 -1.75 -43.07
C PHE A 374 -26.26 -2.50 -42.77
N LEU A 375 -25.09 -1.84 -42.87
CA LEU A 375 -23.81 -2.41 -42.43
C LEU A 375 -23.58 -2.28 -40.92
N LEU A 376 -24.21 -1.30 -40.27
CA LEU A 376 -24.02 -0.97 -38.85
C LEU A 376 -24.27 -2.15 -37.88
N PRO A 377 -25.31 -2.99 -38.03
CA PRO A 377 -25.50 -4.13 -37.14
C PRO A 377 -24.32 -5.10 -37.16
N THR A 378 -23.68 -5.27 -38.32
CA THR A 378 -22.55 -6.18 -38.49
C THR A 378 -21.33 -5.66 -37.74
N THR A 379 -20.95 -4.38 -37.90
CA THR A 379 -19.81 -3.81 -37.15
C THR A 379 -20.06 -3.75 -35.66
N THR A 380 -21.30 -3.42 -35.25
CA THR A 380 -21.69 -3.33 -33.85
C THR A 380 -21.53 -4.69 -33.16
N MET A 381 -21.88 -5.78 -33.83
CA MET A 381 -21.67 -7.13 -33.32
C MET A 381 -20.17 -7.38 -33.03
N TYR A 382 -19.31 -7.28 -34.05
CA TYR A 382 -17.87 -7.53 -33.88
C TYR A 382 -17.25 -6.63 -32.81
N TYR A 383 -17.60 -5.35 -32.82
CA TYR A 383 -17.16 -4.40 -31.80
C TYR A 383 -17.54 -4.85 -30.39
N THR A 384 -18.81 -5.25 -30.19
CA THR A 384 -19.31 -5.70 -28.88
C THR A 384 -18.53 -6.90 -28.36
N VAL A 385 -18.27 -7.90 -29.21
CA VAL A 385 -17.51 -9.09 -28.81
C VAL A 385 -16.09 -8.74 -28.39
N PHE A 386 -15.39 -7.89 -29.15
CA PHE A 386 -14.01 -7.52 -28.81
C PHE A 386 -13.92 -6.54 -27.63
N VAL A 387 -14.94 -5.71 -27.40
CA VAL A 387 -15.08 -4.94 -26.16
C VAL A 387 -15.21 -5.87 -24.96
N ILE A 388 -16.02 -6.92 -25.03
CA ILE A 388 -16.17 -7.90 -23.95
C ILE A 388 -14.83 -8.57 -23.64
N PHE A 389 -14.08 -9.00 -24.65
CA PHE A 389 -12.73 -9.54 -24.43
C PHE A 389 -11.79 -8.52 -23.79
N ARG A 390 -11.80 -7.27 -24.26
CA ARG A 390 -10.95 -6.22 -23.71
C ARG A 390 -11.25 -5.98 -22.23
N LEU A 391 -12.54 -5.91 -21.87
CA LEU A 391 -12.96 -5.76 -20.48
C LEU A 391 -12.56 -6.97 -19.63
N ALA A 392 -12.71 -8.19 -20.13
CA ALA A 392 -12.30 -9.41 -19.42
C ALA A 392 -10.79 -9.41 -19.12
N ILE A 393 -9.95 -9.05 -20.10
CA ILE A 393 -8.50 -8.96 -19.91
C ILE A 393 -8.15 -7.89 -18.87
N MET A 394 -8.77 -6.70 -18.95
CA MET A 394 -8.55 -5.64 -17.97
C MET A 394 -8.95 -6.06 -16.55
N ILE A 395 -10.03 -6.82 -16.38
CA ILE A 395 -10.44 -7.36 -15.07
C ILE A 395 -9.37 -8.32 -14.53
N VAL A 396 -8.81 -9.19 -15.37
CA VAL A 396 -7.75 -10.12 -14.96
C VAL A 396 -6.48 -9.36 -14.54
N GLU A 397 -6.05 -8.37 -15.33
CA GLU A 397 -4.91 -7.50 -14.99
C GLU A 397 -5.11 -6.79 -13.64
N GLU A 398 -6.32 -6.27 -13.38
CA GLU A 398 -6.69 -5.65 -12.11
C GLU A 398 -6.67 -6.62 -10.92
N ILE A 399 -7.12 -7.86 -11.11
CA ILE A 399 -7.04 -8.90 -10.07
C ILE A 399 -5.57 -9.17 -9.73
N LEU A 400 -4.69 -9.27 -10.73
CA LEU A 400 -3.26 -9.48 -10.49
C LEU A 400 -2.61 -8.31 -9.74
N ILE A 401 -2.97 -7.07 -10.08
CA ILE A 401 -2.51 -5.87 -9.34
C ILE A 401 -2.95 -5.96 -7.86
N ARG A 402 -4.20 -6.34 -7.59
CA ARG A 402 -4.74 -6.48 -6.23
C ARG A 402 -4.05 -7.59 -5.45
N ILE A 403 -3.75 -8.73 -6.08
CA ILE A 403 -2.99 -9.82 -5.46
C ILE A 403 -1.60 -9.31 -5.02
N ARG A 404 -0.89 -8.57 -5.89
CA ARG A 404 0.42 -7.98 -5.53
C ARG A 404 0.31 -7.00 -4.36
N TYR A 405 -0.71 -6.14 -4.36
CA TYR A 405 -0.96 -5.22 -3.25
C TYR A 405 -1.22 -5.96 -1.93
N PHE A 406 -2.02 -7.03 -1.98
CA PHE A 406 -2.29 -7.86 -0.81
C PHE A 406 -1.03 -8.49 -0.24
N LEU A 407 -0.15 -9.06 -1.10
CA LEU A 407 1.14 -9.62 -0.69
C LEU A 407 2.03 -8.59 0.00
N HIS A 408 2.05 -7.35 -0.49
CA HIS A 408 2.84 -6.27 0.12
C HIS A 408 2.33 -5.85 1.51
N CYS A 409 1.02 -5.94 1.74
CA CYS A 409 0.37 -5.47 2.96
C CYS A 409 0.12 -6.58 4.00
N LEU A 410 0.66 -7.79 3.79
CA LEU A 410 0.45 -8.93 4.67
C LEU A 410 0.80 -8.59 6.13
N PRO A 411 -0.16 -8.66 7.09
CA PRO A 411 0.04 -8.23 8.46
C PRO A 411 0.69 -9.31 9.36
N ILE A 412 1.63 -10.09 8.82
CA ILE A 412 2.16 -11.29 9.50
C ILE A 412 2.86 -10.93 10.81
N TYR A 413 3.67 -9.86 10.81
CA TYR A 413 4.43 -9.47 12.01
C TYR A 413 3.49 -8.98 13.11
N VAL A 414 2.46 -8.22 12.73
CA VAL A 414 1.45 -7.71 13.65
C VAL A 414 0.64 -8.85 14.25
N LEU A 415 0.28 -9.85 13.43
CA LEU A 415 -0.43 -11.04 13.88
C LEU A 415 0.41 -11.83 14.91
N ILE A 416 1.71 -12.04 14.64
CA ILE A 416 2.61 -12.71 15.58
C ILE A 416 2.72 -11.92 16.89
N LEU A 417 2.93 -10.60 16.82
CA LEU A 417 3.01 -9.75 18.02
C LEU A 417 1.70 -9.73 18.82
N TRP A 418 0.57 -9.77 18.13
CA TRP A 418 -0.75 -9.81 18.76
C TRP A 418 -1.01 -11.16 19.45
N LEU A 419 -0.65 -12.28 18.81
CA LEU A 419 -0.75 -13.63 19.38
C LEU A 419 0.10 -13.79 20.64
N ILE A 420 1.33 -13.23 20.63
CA ILE A 420 2.25 -13.26 21.77
C ILE A 420 1.85 -12.25 22.87
N LYS A 421 0.77 -11.46 22.66
CA LYS A 421 0.33 -10.37 23.56
C LYS A 421 1.47 -9.40 23.88
N SER A 422 2.25 -9.05 22.87
CA SER A 422 3.44 -8.24 23.03
C SER A 422 3.11 -6.79 23.43
N PRO A 423 3.91 -6.15 24.30
CA PRO A 423 3.69 -4.75 24.70
C PRO A 423 3.69 -3.75 23.54
N TYR A 424 4.30 -4.08 22.39
CA TYR A 424 4.30 -3.25 21.19
C TYR A 424 2.91 -3.03 20.58
N MET A 425 1.95 -3.94 20.84
CA MET A 425 0.58 -3.89 20.33
C MET A 425 -0.41 -3.26 21.33
N THR A 426 0.11 -2.68 22.40
CA THR A 426 -0.70 -1.96 23.37
C THR A 426 -0.84 -0.49 22.99
N GLY A 427 -1.97 0.11 23.34
CA GLY A 427 -2.23 1.51 22.96
C GLY A 427 -3.36 2.18 23.73
N SER A 428 -4.24 1.40 24.36
CA SER A 428 -5.27 1.92 25.26
C SER A 428 -4.78 1.86 26.70
N ILE A 429 -4.92 2.96 27.44
CA ILE A 429 -4.55 3.02 28.87
C ILE A 429 -5.77 2.66 29.71
N CYS A 430 -5.61 1.72 30.63
CA CYS A 430 -6.59 1.40 31.66
C CYS A 430 -6.05 1.83 33.02
N LEU A 431 -6.71 2.79 33.65
CA LEU A 431 -6.40 3.22 35.00
C LEU A 431 -7.25 2.42 35.99
N LYS A 432 -6.60 1.60 36.82
CA LYS A 432 -7.25 0.91 37.93
C LYS A 432 -6.99 1.68 39.22
N TYR A 433 -8.04 2.11 39.91
CA TYR A 433 -7.90 2.74 41.21
C TYR A 433 -7.52 1.70 42.28
N LYS A 434 -6.51 1.99 43.09
CA LYS A 434 -6.14 1.23 44.28
C LYS A 434 -6.25 2.15 45.49
N ARG A 435 -7.07 1.75 46.47
CA ARG A 435 -7.20 2.48 47.73
C ARG A 435 -5.91 2.27 48.54
N SER A 436 -5.11 3.33 48.67
CA SER A 436 -3.89 3.30 49.48
C SER A 436 -4.23 3.47 50.97
N LYS A 437 -3.40 2.90 51.84
CA LYS A 437 -3.51 3.06 53.30
C LYS A 437 -3.15 4.46 53.80
N ASP A 438 -2.59 5.30 52.92
CA ASP A 438 -2.03 6.62 53.26
C ASP A 438 -2.95 7.81 52.94
N GLY A 439 -4.21 7.56 52.55
CA GLY A 439 -5.16 8.62 52.17
C GLY A 439 -4.91 9.24 50.78
N VAL A 440 -3.81 8.90 50.11
CA VAL A 440 -3.46 9.37 48.76
C VAL A 440 -4.14 8.52 47.68
N ALA A 441 -4.77 9.17 46.70
CA ALA A 441 -5.36 8.50 45.54
C ALA A 441 -4.26 7.86 44.67
N THR A 442 -4.26 6.52 44.59
CA THR A 442 -3.28 5.75 43.79
C THR A 442 -3.95 5.08 42.60
N PHE A 443 -3.49 5.37 41.39
CA PHE A 443 -3.94 4.74 40.15
C PHE A 443 -2.84 3.86 39.58
N GLN A 444 -3.18 2.64 39.18
CA GLN A 444 -2.29 1.76 38.43
C GLN A 444 -2.64 1.85 36.94
N ALA A 445 -1.70 2.35 36.15
CA ALA A 445 -1.82 2.47 34.70
C ALA A 445 -1.33 1.17 34.04
N HIS A 446 -2.28 0.42 33.49
CA HIS A 446 -2.02 -0.77 32.68
C HIS A 446 -2.28 -0.47 31.21
N LEU A 447 -1.43 -1.00 30.34
CA LEU A 447 -1.62 -0.90 28.90
C LEU A 447 -2.46 -2.08 28.41
N LYS A 448 -3.61 -1.80 27.79
CA LYS A 448 -4.48 -2.79 27.17
C LYS A 448 -4.12 -2.96 25.70
N MET A 449 -4.15 -4.21 25.24
CA MET A 449 -3.93 -4.58 23.84
C MET A 449 -5.02 -4.00 22.94
N LEU A 450 -4.62 -3.47 21.79
CA LEU A 450 -5.53 -2.97 20.78
C LEU A 450 -6.27 -4.12 20.08
N PRO A 451 -7.52 -3.91 19.60
CA PRO A 451 -8.19 -4.84 18.70
C PRO A 451 -7.33 -5.14 17.46
N LEU A 452 -7.43 -6.36 16.93
CA LEU A 452 -6.61 -6.82 15.81
C LEU A 452 -6.77 -5.92 14.57
N THR A 453 -8.00 -5.56 14.22
CA THR A 453 -8.31 -4.69 13.07
C THR A 453 -7.62 -3.32 13.18
N SER A 454 -7.69 -2.70 14.38
CA SER A 454 -7.02 -1.43 14.65
C SER A 454 -5.49 -1.53 14.63
N SER A 455 -4.95 -2.68 15.06
CA SER A 455 -3.51 -2.95 15.06
C SER A 455 -2.97 -3.11 13.64
N ILE A 456 -3.73 -3.81 12.77
CA ILE A 456 -3.42 -3.98 11.36
C ILE A 456 -3.49 -2.62 10.63
N ALA A 457 -4.57 -1.87 10.80
CA ALA A 457 -4.74 -0.56 10.17
C ALA A 457 -3.63 0.43 10.57
N LYS A 458 -3.22 0.43 11.84
CA LYS A 458 -2.15 1.29 12.35
C LYS A 458 -0.75 0.91 11.86
N SER A 459 -0.57 -0.37 11.50
CA SER A 459 0.73 -0.93 11.10
C SER A 459 0.91 -1.05 9.58
N ALA A 460 -0.13 -0.76 8.81
CA ALA A 460 -0.07 -0.78 7.35
C ALA A 460 0.92 0.28 6.83
N PRO A 461 1.82 -0.07 5.89
CA PRO A 461 2.75 0.87 5.29
C PRO A 461 1.99 1.94 4.49
N GLN A 462 2.28 3.22 4.76
CA GLN A 462 1.63 4.37 4.11
C GLN A 462 2.17 4.64 2.70
N THR A 463 3.15 3.87 2.23
CA THR A 463 3.91 4.12 0.99
C THR A 463 3.12 3.88 -0.27
N ILE A 464 2.26 2.87 -0.25
CA ILE A 464 1.42 2.58 -1.40
C ILE A 464 0.13 3.35 -1.15
N LYS A 465 0.02 4.52 -1.79
CA LYS A 465 -1.31 5.05 -2.13
C LYS A 465 -2.05 3.85 -2.70
N THR A 466 -3.10 3.37 -2.03
CA THR A 466 -4.06 2.47 -2.66
C THR A 466 -4.28 3.06 -4.04
N ASN A 467 -3.76 2.42 -5.10
CA ASN A 467 -3.94 2.92 -6.45
C ASN A 467 -5.43 3.16 -6.54
N ALA A 468 -5.82 4.44 -6.59
CA ALA A 468 -7.18 4.88 -6.32
C ALA A 468 -8.05 3.99 -7.17
N GLY A 469 -8.86 3.14 -6.49
CA GLY A 469 -9.45 1.95 -7.11
C GLY A 469 -9.96 2.33 -8.48
N LEU A 470 -9.46 1.64 -9.52
CA LEU A 470 -9.67 1.99 -10.91
C LEU A 470 -11.12 2.48 -11.08
N SER A 471 -11.29 3.77 -11.40
CA SER A 471 -12.62 4.31 -11.60
C SER A 471 -13.19 3.60 -12.81
N TRP A 472 -14.01 2.57 -12.58
CA TRP A 472 -14.65 1.80 -13.62
C TRP A 472 -15.35 2.70 -14.63
N GLY A 473 -15.87 3.85 -14.18
CA GLY A 473 -16.41 4.90 -15.04
C GLY A 473 -15.43 5.46 -16.07
N LYS A 474 -14.15 5.67 -15.73
CA LYS A 474 -13.10 6.15 -16.66
C LYS A 474 -12.64 5.08 -17.65
N ILE A 475 -12.61 3.81 -17.23
CA ILE A 475 -12.30 2.68 -18.12
C ILE A 475 -13.44 2.48 -19.11
N PHE A 476 -14.67 2.43 -18.59
CA PHE A 476 -15.85 2.20 -19.41
C PHE A 476 -16.01 3.32 -20.43
N THR A 477 -15.83 4.58 -20.02
CA THR A 477 -15.80 5.70 -20.98
C THR A 477 -14.65 5.62 -21.97
N GLY A 478 -13.44 5.25 -21.56
CA GLY A 478 -12.29 5.12 -22.48
C GLY A 478 -12.32 3.90 -23.41
N VAL A 479 -13.08 2.86 -23.07
CA VAL A 479 -13.24 1.65 -23.89
C VAL A 479 -14.46 1.75 -24.82
N LEU A 480 -15.49 2.51 -24.44
CA LEU A 480 -16.73 2.68 -25.22
C LEU A 480 -16.75 3.89 -26.15
N LEU A 481 -15.95 4.94 -25.89
CA LEU A 481 -15.72 6.07 -26.82
C LEU A 481 -14.56 5.76 -27.77
#